data_AF-A0A350C5P6-F1
#
_entry.id   AF-A0A350C5P6-F1
#
_cell.length_a   1.000
_cell.length_b   1.000
_cell.length_c   1.000
_cell.angle_alpha   90.00
_cell.angle_beta   90.00
_cell.angle_gamma   90.00
#
_symmetry.space_group_name_H-M   'P 1'
#
loop_
_entity.id
_entity.type
_entity.pdbx_description
1 polymer ?
#
loop_
_entity_poly.entity_id
_entity_poly.type
_entity_poly.pdbx_seq_one_letter_code
_entity_poly.pdbx_strand_id
1 'polypeptide(L)'
;LPKWLRNIDGTYITILGILGLLLAFMWWGTDHVPTKSNWNLIWLSPLLLIIHFGKGKGFVWMTYLIYLMLFTCLIALVNAWIQILPQQFNVAFGWMILIEIMILLSVLKIEKRA
;
A
#
# COMPACT_ATOMS: atom_id res chain seq x y z
N LEU A 1 -1.40 -1.93 -20.27
CA LEU A 1 -2.75 -2.27 -19.77
C LEU A 1 -3.78 -1.39 -20.48
N PRO A 2 -4.95 -1.92 -20.84
CA PRO A 2 -6.07 -1.13 -21.34
C PRO A 2 -6.36 0.06 -20.42
N LYS A 3 -6.84 1.18 -20.97
CA LYS A 3 -7.07 2.43 -20.20
C LYS A 3 -7.99 2.22 -18.99
N TRP A 4 -9.05 1.42 -19.14
CA TRP A 4 -10.01 1.14 -18.06
C TRP A 4 -9.36 0.43 -16.87
N LEU A 5 -8.47 -0.52 -17.11
CA LEU A 5 -7.77 -1.26 -16.06
C LEU A 5 -6.82 -0.34 -15.28
N ARG A 6 -6.10 0.55 -15.97
CA ARG A 6 -5.26 1.57 -15.30
C ARG A 6 -6.06 2.52 -14.40
N ASN A 7 -7.31 2.81 -14.77
CA ASN A 7 -8.19 3.64 -13.97
C ASN A 7 -8.63 2.87 -12.70
N ILE A 8 -8.97 1.58 -12.82
CA ILE A 8 -9.28 0.74 -11.67
C ILE A 8 -8.09 0.63 -10.72
N ASP A 9 -6.89 0.35 -11.25
CA ASP A 9 -5.65 0.30 -10.47
C ASP A 9 -5.40 1.62 -9.71
N GLY A 10 -5.66 2.74 -10.40
CA GLY A 10 -5.56 4.07 -9.83
C GLY A 10 -6.56 4.30 -8.69
N THR A 11 -7.82 3.95 -8.88
CA THR A 11 -8.88 4.05 -7.86
C THR A 11 -8.54 3.17 -6.66
N TYR A 12 -8.07 1.93 -6.90
CA TYR A 12 -7.67 1.01 -5.84
C TYR A 12 -6.59 1.61 -4.94
N ILE A 13 -5.46 2.04 -5.52
CA ILE A 13 -4.37 2.66 -4.77
C ILE A 13 -4.85 3.90 -4.00
N THR A 14 -5.72 4.70 -4.62
CA THR A 14 -6.24 5.92 -3.99
C THR A 14 -7.09 5.60 -2.75
N ILE A 15 -7.99 4.61 -2.85
CA ILE A 15 -8.82 4.17 -1.72
C ILE A 15 -7.92 3.64 -0.59
N LEU A 16 -6.97 2.75 -0.90
CA LEU A 16 -6.06 2.20 0.13
C LEU A 16 -5.20 3.30 0.77
N GLY A 17 -4.76 4.28 -0.02
CA GLY A 17 -4.00 5.42 0.47
C GLY A 17 -4.80 6.34 1.40
N ILE A 18 -6.08 6.59 1.09
CA ILE A 18 -7.00 7.35 1.97
C ILE A 18 -7.26 6.56 3.26
N LEU A 19 -7.48 5.24 3.17
CA LEU A 19 -7.64 4.38 4.35
C LEU A 19 -6.37 4.36 5.19
N GLY A 20 -5.19 4.36 4.57
CA GLY A 20 -3.91 4.47 5.26
C GLY A 20 -3.74 5.82 5.96
N LEU A 21 -4.17 6.91 5.32
CA LEU A 21 -4.20 8.23 5.96
C LEU A 21 -5.14 8.24 7.18
N LEU A 22 -6.31 7.62 7.07
CA LEU A 22 -7.24 7.46 8.19
C LEU A 22 -6.61 6.62 9.32
N LEU A 23 -5.97 5.49 9.01
CA LEU A 23 -5.29 4.64 9.99
C LEU A 23 -4.13 5.36 10.67
N ALA A 24 -3.34 6.12 9.92
CA ALA A 24 -2.29 6.97 10.46
C ALA A 24 -2.87 7.99 11.46
N PHE A 25 -3.95 8.68 11.07
CA PHE A 25 -4.64 9.61 11.95
C PHE A 25 -5.20 8.91 13.20
N MET A 26 -5.79 7.72 13.08
CA MET A 26 -6.32 7.00 14.23
C MET A 26 -5.21 6.50 15.17
N TRP A 27 -4.05 6.08 14.63
CA TRP A 27 -2.94 5.60 15.43
C TRP A 27 -2.27 6.75 16.20
N TRP A 28 -1.97 7.87 15.53
CA TRP A 28 -1.20 8.97 16.13
C TRP A 28 -2.04 10.15 16.63
N GLY A 29 -3.22 10.36 16.05
CA GLY A 29 -4.07 11.51 16.31
C GLY A 29 -5.20 11.24 17.32
N THR A 30 -5.39 10.00 17.77
CA THR A 30 -6.43 9.65 18.74
C THR A 30 -5.92 8.71 19.82
N ASP A 31 -6.46 8.80 21.04
CA ASP A 31 -6.21 7.85 22.14
C ASP A 31 -7.07 6.58 22.01
N HIS A 32 -7.54 6.25 20.81
CA HIS A 32 -8.42 5.12 20.59
C HIS A 32 -7.62 3.80 20.68
N VAL A 33 -7.68 3.17 21.85
CA VAL A 33 -6.92 1.95 22.20
C VAL A 33 -6.95 0.85 21.12
N PRO A 34 -8.11 0.53 20.48
CA PRO A 34 -8.16 -0.52 19.45
C PRO A 34 -7.38 -0.21 18.17
N THR A 35 -7.15 1.06 17.85
CA THR A 35 -6.39 1.48 16.66
C THR A 35 -4.95 1.86 16.96
N LYS A 36 -4.58 1.86 18.25
CA LYS A 36 -3.19 1.92 18.68
C LYS A 36 -2.50 0.63 18.23
N SER A 37 -1.36 0.75 17.57
CA SER A 37 -0.62 -0.42 17.05
C SER A 37 -1.31 -1.21 15.92
N ASN A 38 -2.11 -0.55 15.07
CA ASN A 38 -2.76 -1.19 13.93
C ASN A 38 -1.82 -1.39 12.73
N TRP A 39 -1.12 -2.51 12.70
CA TRP A 39 -0.14 -2.92 11.70
C TRP A 39 -0.69 -3.03 10.27
N ASN A 40 -2.00 -2.95 10.03
CA ASN A 40 -2.50 -2.82 8.66
C ASN A 40 -1.92 -1.59 7.93
N LEU A 41 -1.42 -0.59 8.67
CA LEU A 41 -0.79 0.60 8.12
C LEU A 41 0.39 0.29 7.16
N ILE A 42 1.05 -0.86 7.30
CA ILE A 42 2.22 -1.21 6.45
C ILE A 42 1.83 -1.54 4.99
N TRP A 43 0.56 -1.91 4.74
CA TRP A 43 0.03 -2.14 3.39
C TRP A 43 -1.06 -1.11 3.05
N LEU A 44 -1.94 -0.78 3.98
CA LEU A 44 -2.81 0.40 3.91
C LEU A 44 -2.02 1.65 4.34
N SER A 45 -1.19 2.19 3.43
CA SER A 45 -0.27 3.27 3.76
C SER A 45 -0.60 4.59 3.07
N PRO A 46 -0.49 5.77 3.74
CA PRO A 46 -0.63 7.06 3.07
C PRO A 46 0.41 7.28 1.95
N LEU A 47 1.53 6.54 1.97
CA LEU A 47 2.54 6.57 0.90
C LEU A 47 1.98 6.15 -0.47
N LEU A 48 0.90 5.37 -0.48
CA LEU A 48 0.20 4.99 -1.72
C LEU A 48 -0.36 6.21 -2.48
N LEU A 49 -0.78 7.26 -1.77
CA LEU A 49 -1.20 8.51 -2.40
C LEU A 49 -0.02 9.22 -3.07
N ILE A 50 1.13 9.24 -2.40
CA ILE A 50 2.37 9.82 -2.95
C ILE A 50 2.78 9.09 -4.22
N ILE A 51 2.72 7.75 -4.21
CA ILE A 51 2.99 6.91 -5.40
C ILE A 51 1.97 7.23 -6.51
N HIS A 52 0.69 7.31 -6.19
CA HIS A 52 -0.36 7.54 -7.18
C HIS A 52 -0.19 8.88 -7.93
N PHE A 53 0.06 9.97 -7.20
CA PHE A 53 0.19 11.32 -7.77
C PHE A 53 1.61 11.65 -8.28
N GLY A 54 2.60 10.85 -7.87
CA GLY A 54 4.00 11.05 -8.20
C GLY A 54 4.54 10.18 -9.34
N LYS A 55 3.89 9.05 -9.64
CA LYS A 55 4.33 8.12 -10.70
C LYS A 55 4.43 8.80 -12.07
N GLY A 56 5.44 8.41 -12.85
CA GLY A 56 5.70 8.89 -14.21
C GLY A 56 6.35 10.27 -14.28
N LYS A 57 6.79 10.83 -13.14
CA LYS A 57 7.48 12.13 -13.09
C LYS A 57 9.02 12.00 -13.14
N GLY A 58 9.55 10.77 -13.20
CA GLY A 58 11.00 10.51 -13.34
C GLY A 58 11.79 10.77 -12.05
N PHE A 59 11.15 10.68 -10.89
CA PHE A 59 11.81 10.94 -9.63
C PHE A 59 12.50 9.68 -9.12
N VAL A 60 13.83 9.70 -8.99
CA VAL A 60 14.60 8.53 -8.52
C VAL A 60 14.09 8.02 -7.16
N TRP A 61 13.72 8.94 -6.25
CA TRP A 61 13.17 8.60 -4.94
C TRP A 61 11.80 7.88 -5.01
N MET A 62 11.03 8.08 -6.08
CA MET A 62 9.76 7.37 -6.31
C MET A 62 9.98 5.87 -6.49
N THR A 63 11.05 5.49 -7.20
CA THR A 63 11.40 4.08 -7.37
C THR A 63 11.73 3.42 -6.02
N TYR A 64 12.47 4.12 -5.15
CA TYR A 64 12.75 3.63 -3.80
C TYR A 64 11.49 3.55 -2.93
N LEU A 65 10.58 4.52 -3.06
CA LEU A 65 9.28 4.49 -2.37
C LEU A 65 8.43 3.28 -2.79
N ILE A 66 8.41 2.96 -4.08
CA ILE A 66 7.71 1.77 -4.61
C ILE A 66 8.36 0.49 -4.08
N TYR A 67 9.70 0.41 -4.01
CA TYR A 67 10.37 -0.75 -3.42
C TYR A 67 10.08 -0.89 -1.93
N LEU A 68 10.02 0.21 -1.18
CA LEU A 68 9.63 0.20 0.22
C LEU A 68 8.23 -0.37 0.40
N MET A 69 7.25 0.10 -0.38
CA MET A 69 5.88 -0.41 -0.33
C MET A 69 5.79 -1.88 -0.76
N LEU A 70 6.53 -2.31 -1.78
CA LEU A 70 6.60 -3.72 -2.16
C LEU A 70 7.14 -4.59 -1.02
N PHE A 71 8.19 -4.12 -0.34
CA PHE A 71 8.77 -4.82 0.80
C PHE A 71 7.80 -4.93 1.98
N THR A 72 7.12 -3.84 2.35
CA THR A 72 6.14 -3.88 3.44
C THR A 72 4.91 -4.71 3.10
N CYS A 73 4.45 -4.69 1.84
CA CYS A 73 3.38 -5.56 1.36
C CYS A 73 3.78 -7.05 1.38
N LEU A 74 5.04 -7.40 1.12
CA LEU A 74 5.51 -8.78 1.27
C LEU A 74 5.47 -9.24 2.74
N ILE A 75 5.88 -8.39 3.68
CA ILE A 75 5.76 -8.68 5.12
C ILE A 75 4.28 -8.87 5.49
N ALA A 76 3.41 -7.97 5.04
CA ALA A 76 1.97 -8.02 5.28
C ALA A 76 1.34 -9.30 4.70
N LEU A 77 1.76 -9.70 3.50
CA LEU A 77 1.27 -10.90 2.84
C LEU A 77 1.65 -12.17 3.63
N VAL A 78 2.89 -12.28 4.10
CA VAL A 78 3.29 -13.39 4.98
C VAL A 78 2.46 -13.36 6.25
N ASN A 79 2.29 -12.18 6.87
CA ASN A 79 1.51 -12.00 8.09
C ASN A 79 0.01 -12.38 7.95
N ALA A 80 -0.55 -12.34 6.74
CA ALA A 80 -1.94 -12.73 6.48
C ALA A 80 -2.21 -14.23 6.62
N TRP A 81 -1.18 -15.07 6.53
CA TRP A 81 -1.29 -16.53 6.63
C TRP A 81 -0.49 -17.10 7.81
N ILE A 82 0.63 -16.47 8.13
CA ILE A 82 1.55 -16.86 9.20
C ILE A 82 1.84 -15.62 10.02
N GLN A 83 1.34 -15.58 11.26
CA GLN A 83 1.55 -14.42 12.12
C GLN A 83 3.02 -14.23 12.47
N ILE A 84 3.60 -13.18 11.92
CA ILE A 84 4.97 -12.72 12.21
C ILE A 84 4.98 -11.35 12.90
N LEU A 85 3.87 -10.61 12.83
CA LEU A 85 3.66 -9.31 13.48
C LEU A 85 2.80 -9.48 14.75
N PRO A 86 2.83 -8.50 15.68
CA PRO A 86 1.98 -8.52 16.88
C PRO A 86 0.48 -8.60 16.60
N GLN A 87 0.04 -8.18 15.41
CA GLN A 87 -1.35 -8.23 14.98
C GLN A 87 -1.58 -9.34 13.95
N GLN A 88 -2.58 -10.19 14.21
CA GLN A 88 -3.13 -11.11 13.22
C GLN A 88 -3.93 -10.37 12.15
N PHE A 89 -3.65 -10.65 10.88
CA PHE A 89 -4.39 -10.07 9.77
C PHE A 89 -5.56 -10.95 9.37
N ASN A 90 -6.60 -10.31 8.82
CA ASN A 90 -7.68 -11.06 8.21
C ASN A 90 -7.16 -11.76 6.95
N VAL A 91 -7.49 -13.04 6.78
CA VAL A 91 -7.07 -13.85 5.61
C VAL A 91 -7.45 -13.19 4.28
N ALA A 92 -8.59 -12.50 4.21
CA ALA A 92 -9.02 -11.79 3.01
C ALA A 92 -8.04 -10.68 2.58
N PHE A 93 -7.30 -10.09 3.54
CA PHE A 93 -6.30 -9.08 3.23
C PHE A 93 -5.14 -9.64 2.43
N GLY A 94 -4.81 -10.93 2.56
CA GLY A 94 -3.78 -11.58 1.74
C GLY A 94 -4.07 -11.43 0.24
N TRP A 95 -5.32 -11.61 -0.19
CA TRP A 95 -5.74 -11.45 -1.58
C TRP A 95 -5.67 -9.99 -2.05
N MET A 96 -6.06 -9.05 -1.19
CA MET A 96 -5.98 -7.61 -1.47
C MET A 96 -4.51 -7.17 -1.62
N ILE A 97 -3.63 -7.62 -0.74
CA ILE A 97 -2.20 -7.32 -0.77
C ILE A 97 -1.54 -7.89 -2.04
N LEU A 98 -1.95 -9.09 -2.48
CA LEU A 98 -1.47 -9.64 -3.77
C LEU A 98 -1.84 -8.75 -4.96
N ILE A 99 -3.08 -8.28 -5.01
CA ILE A 99 -3.54 -7.33 -6.05
C ILE A 99 -2.72 -6.05 -5.97
N GLU A 100 -2.48 -5.52 -4.77
CA GLU A 100 -1.67 -4.33 -4.57
C GLU A 100 -0.23 -4.51 -5.07
N ILE A 101 0.42 -5.63 -4.77
CA ILE A 101 1.76 -5.96 -5.26
C ILE A 101 1.79 -5.98 -6.80
N MET A 102 0.80 -6.62 -7.44
CA MET A 102 0.70 -6.65 -8.90
C MET A 102 0.58 -5.23 -9.49
N ILE A 103 -0.22 -4.38 -8.85
CA ILE A 103 -0.38 -2.99 -9.25
C ILE A 103 0.92 -2.21 -9.05
N LEU A 104 1.58 -2.32 -7.89
CA LEU A 104 2.85 -1.63 -7.60
C LEU A 104 3.96 -2.04 -8.58
N LEU A 105 4.03 -3.32 -8.97
CA LEU A 105 4.94 -3.79 -10.02
C LEU A 105 4.62 -3.18 -11.39
N SER A 106 3.33 -2.96 -11.70
CA SER A 106 2.94 -2.26 -12.92
C SER A 106 3.34 -0.79 -12.89
N VAL A 107 3.21 -0.12 -11.74
CA VAL A 107 3.62 1.28 -11.54
C VAL A 107 5.13 1.41 -11.61
N LEU A 108 5.89 0.47 -11.05
CA LEU A 108 7.35 0.44 -11.14
C LEU A 108 7.84 0.40 -12.59
N LYS A 109 7.15 -0.34 -13.47
CA LYS A 109 7.48 -0.37 -14.91
C LYS A 109 7.21 0.96 -15.60
N ILE A 110 6.24 1.73 -15.12
CA ILE A 110 5.96 3.08 -15.64
C ILE A 110 7.05 4.03 -15.17
N GLU A 111 7.40 4.00 -13.88
CA GLU A 111 8.44 4.89 -13.31
C GLU A 111 9.80 4.66 -13.96
N LYS A 112 10.19 3.40 -14.21
CA LYS A 112 11.46 3.07 -14.89
C LYS A 112 11.53 3.49 -16.36
N ARG A 113 10.40 3.91 -16.96
CA ARG A 113 10.33 4.38 -18.35
C ARG A 113 10.26 5.91 -18.44
N ALA A 114 10.00 6.60 -17.33
CA ALA A 114 9.96 8.05 -17.23
C ALA A 114 11.37 8.61 -16.99
#